data_AF-A0A9W6H506-F1
#
_entry.id   AF-A0A9W6H506-F1
#
_cell.length_a   1.000
_cell.length_b   1.000
_cell.length_c   1.000
_cell.angle_alpha   90.00
_cell.angle_beta   90.00
_cell.angle_gamma   90.00
#
_symmetry.space_group_name_H-M   'P 1'
#
loop_
_entity.id
_entity.type
_entity.pdbx_description
1 polymer ?
#
loop_
_entity_poly.entity_id
_entity_poly.type
_entity_poly.pdbx_seq_one_letter_code
_entity_poly.pdbx_strand_id
1 'polypeptide(L)' 'MSGGSRSRRLLIELDVDRARALDALAELYHATPERMIVSWAEYHIDRLSAGQTPDSIPSGWRPDAGT' A
#
# COMPACT_ATOMS: atom_id res chain seq x y z
N MET A 1 -30.71 -11.14 -9.87
CA MET A 1 -29.77 -10.02 -10.11
C MET A 1 -28.40 -10.47 -9.68
N SER A 2 -27.50 -10.78 -10.62
CA SER A 2 -26.13 -11.17 -10.30
C SER A 2 -25.40 -9.95 -9.76
N GLY A 3 -25.32 -9.84 -8.43
CA GLY A 3 -24.46 -8.87 -7.75
C GLY A 3 -23.00 -9.23 -8.00
N GLY A 4 -22.51 -8.91 -9.20
CA GLY A 4 -21.09 -9.01 -9.49
C GLY A 4 -20.36 -8.07 -8.55
N SER A 5 -19.50 -8.63 -7.69
CA SER A 5 -18.56 -7.85 -6.89
C SER A 5 -17.82 -6.92 -7.84
N ARG A 6 -18.06 -5.61 -7.73
CA ARG A 6 -17.40 -4.61 -8.59
C ARG A 6 -15.98 -4.39 -8.08
N SER A 7 -15.13 -5.40 -8.23
CA SER A 7 -13.70 -5.23 -8.02
C SER A 7 -13.09 -4.48 -9.20
N ARG A 8 -12.21 -3.53 -8.91
CA ARG A 8 -11.39 -2.81 -9.90
C ARG A 8 -9.94 -3.27 -9.73
N ARG A 9 -9.29 -3.63 -10.83
CA ARG A 9 -7.85 -3.96 -10.83
C ARG A 9 -7.02 -2.67 -10.85
N LEU A 10 -5.98 -2.62 -10.02
CA LEU A 10 -4.97 -1.57 -10.01
C LEU A 10 -3.62 -2.18 -10.37
N LEU A 11 -2.82 -1.46 -11.15
CA LEU A 11 -1.40 -1.75 -11.34
C LEU A 11 -0.62 -0.80 -10.44
N ILE A 12 0.34 -1.32 -9.68
CA ILE A 12 1.15 -0.56 -8.73
C ILE A 12 2.60 -0.72 -9.16
N GLU A 13 3.27 0.41 -9.35
CA GLU A 13 4.68 0.47 -9.69
C GLU A 13 5.44 1.05 -8.50
N LEU A 14 6.50 0.35 -8.10
CA LEU A 14 7.45 0.76 -7.09
C LEU A 14 8.85 0.75 -7.72
N ASP A 15 9.74 1.62 -7.25
CA ASP A 15 11.16 1.46 -7.57
C ASP A 15 11.71 0.15 -6.98
N VAL A 16 12.84 -0.31 -7.50
CA VAL A 16 13.42 -1.61 -7.17
C VAL A 16 13.69 -1.76 -5.67
N ASP A 17 14.13 -0.70 -5.00
CA ASP A 17 14.47 -0.76 -3.58
C ASP A 17 13.22 -0.84 -2.71
N ARG A 18 12.17 -0.11 -3.07
CA ARG A 18 10.86 -0.20 -2.39
C ARG A 18 10.17 -1.53 -2.65
N ALA A 19 10.28 -2.09 -3.85
CA ALA A 19 9.74 -3.41 -4.15
C ALA A 19 10.40 -4.48 -3.27
N ARG A 20 11.73 -4.46 -3.15
CA ARG A 20 12.47 -5.35 -2.25
C ARG A 20 12.12 -5.14 -0.77
N ALA A 21 11.97 -3.89 -0.35
CA ALA A 21 11.57 -3.57 1.02
C ALA A 21 10.15 -4.08 1.31
N LEU A 22 9.22 -3.98 0.36
CA LEU A 22 7.88 -4.53 0.48
C LEU A 22 7.90 -6.06 0.56
N ASP A 23 8.71 -6.74 -0.24
CA ASP A 23 8.87 -8.20 -0.16
C ASP A 23 9.41 -8.62 1.21
N ALA A 24 10.45 -7.95 1.71
CA ALA A 24 11.00 -8.21 3.03
C ALA A 24 9.97 -7.94 4.16
N LEU A 25 9.17 -6.90 4.02
CA LEU A 25 8.09 -6.59 4.95
C LEU A 25 7.01 -7.69 4.92
N ALA A 26 6.64 -8.17 3.73
CA ALA A 26 5.66 -9.22 3.55
C ALA A 26 6.08 -10.52 4.25
N GLU A 27 7.36 -10.87 4.19
CA GLU A 27 7.94 -12.00 4.93
C GLU A 27 7.79 -11.83 6.45
N LEU A 28 8.11 -10.65 6.99
CA LEU A 28 8.00 -10.35 8.43
C LEU A 28 6.56 -10.46 8.95
N TYR A 29 5.59 -10.05 8.13
CA TYR A 29 4.17 -10.11 8.47
C TYR A 29 3.50 -11.43 8.08
N HIS A 30 4.25 -12.38 7.51
CA HIS A 30 3.73 -13.65 6.97
C HIS A 30 2.51 -13.43 6.05
N ALA A 31 2.61 -12.43 5.17
CA ALA A 31 1.56 -12.04 4.23
C ALA A 31 2.15 -11.91 2.82
N THR A 32 1.30 -11.74 1.80
CA THR A 32 1.76 -11.37 0.45
C THR A 32 1.82 -9.85 0.30
N PRO A 33 2.69 -9.31 -0.56
CA PRO A 33 2.73 -7.88 -0.89
C PRO A 33 1.35 -7.31 -1.25
N GLU A 34 0.58 -8.02 -2.07
CA GLU A 34 -0.75 -7.59 -2.51
C GLU A 34 -1.73 -7.51 -1.34
N ARG A 35 -1.72 -8.51 -0.45
CA ARG A 35 -2.59 -8.50 0.73
C ARG A 35 -2.25 -7.32 1.64
N MET A 36 -0.96 -7.05 1.84
CA MET A 36 -0.53 -5.91 2.66
C MET A 36 -1.00 -4.58 2.07
N ILE A 37 -0.80 -4.38 0.76
CA ILE A 37 -1.23 -3.16 0.06
C ILE A 37 -2.74 -2.99 0.16
N VAL A 38 -3.52 -4.06 -0.08
CA VAL A 38 -5.00 -4.00 -0.01
C VAL A 38 -5.44 -3.63 1.39
N SER A 39 -4.93 -4.31 2.43
CA SER A 39 -5.30 -4.01 3.81
C SER A 39 -4.88 -2.60 4.25
N TRP A 40 -3.71 -2.13 3.82
CA TRP A 40 -3.28 -0.75 4.06
C TRP A 40 -4.19 0.28 3.38
N ALA A 41 -4.60 0.02 2.14
CA ALA A 41 -5.48 0.90 1.38
C ALA A 41 -6.89 0.95 1.99
N GLU A 42 -7.47 -0.21 2.33
CA GLU A 42 -8.76 -0.33 3.00
C GLU A 42 -8.78 0.48 4.31
N TYR A 43 -7.75 0.30 5.15
CA TYR A 43 -7.63 1.03 6.41
C TYR A 43 -7.68 2.56 6.23
N HIS A 44 -6.94 3.10 5.26
CA HIS A 44 -6.89 4.55 5.05
C HIS A 44 -8.17 5.08 4.38
N ILE A 45 -8.79 4.31 3.48
CA ILE A 45 -10.08 4.66 2.86
C ILE A 45 -11.19 4.71 3.90
N ASP A 46 -11.25 3.74 4.81
CA ASP A 46 -12.24 3.69 5.88
C ASP A 46 -12.08 4.87 6.85
N ARG A 47 -10.84 5.19 7.22
CA ARG A 47 -10.54 6.37 8.05
C ARG A 47 -10.93 7.67 7.38
N LEU A 48 -10.61 7.83 6.09
CA LEU A 48 -11.01 9.02 5.32
C LEU A 48 -12.53 9.14 5.26
N SER A 49 -13.23 8.02 5.03
CA SER A 49 -14.69 7.97 5.00
C SER A 49 -15.31 8.31 6.36
N ALA A 50 -14.60 8.04 7.46
CA ALA A 50 -14.96 8.44 8.81
C ALA A 50 -14.56 9.88 9.17
N GLY A 51 -14.05 10.67 8.21
CA GLY A 51 -13.65 12.07 8.42
C GLY A 51 -12.28 12.27 9.07
N GLN A 52 -11.47 11.21 9.18
CA GLN A 52 -10.11 11.30 9.71
C GLN A 52 -9.14 11.52 8.55
N THR A 53 -8.40 12.64 8.56
CA THR A 53 -7.41 12.92 7.51
C THR A 53 -6.13 12.13 7.75
N PRO A 54 -5.43 11.69 6.68
CA PRO A 54 -4.10 11.07 6.81
C PRO A 54 -3.11 11.96 7.56
N ASP A 55 -2.12 11.34 8.18
CA ASP A 55 -1.01 12.06 8.80
C ASP A 55 -0.32 12.97 7.78
N SER A 56 -0.02 14.21 8.19
CA SER A 56 0.58 15.24 7.34
C SER A 56 2.11 15.15 7.28
N ILE A 57 2.71 14.14 7.92
CA ILE A 57 4.17 13.95 7.97
C ILE A 57 4.58 13.13 6.74
N PRO A 58 5.32 13.72 5.78
CA PRO A 58 5.86 12.96 4.66
C PRO A 58 6.86 11.92 5.17
N SER A 59 6.94 10.78 4.48
CA SER A 59 8.05 9.85 4.70
C SER A 59 9.37 10.61 4.56
N GLY A 60 10.23 10.53 5.58
CA GLY A 60 11.56 11.15 5.57
C GLY A 60 12.54 10.47 4.61
N TRP A 61 12.11 9.40 3.92
CA TRP A 61 12.94 8.68 2.96
C TRP A 61 13.15 9.52 1.70
N ARG A 62 14.42 9.65 1.31
CA ARG A 62 14.84 10.13 0.00
C ARG A 62 15.59 8.99 -0.68
N PRO A 63 15.40 8.76 -2.00
CA PRO A 63 16.26 7.84 -2.72
C PRO A 63 17.70 8.36 -2.60
N ASP A 64 18.63 7.49 -2.23
CA ASP A 64 20.04 7.84 -2.32
C ASP A 64 20.32 8.19 -3.78
N ALA A 65 20.83 9.40 -4.02
CA ALA A 65 21.24 9.81 -5.35
C ALA A 65 22.42 8.93 -5.74
N GLY A 66 22.16 7.87 -6.50
CA GLY A 66 23.18 6.90 -6.89
C GLY A 66 24.40 7.60 -7.50
N THR A 67 25.54 7.45 -6.81
CA THR A 67 26.89 7.63 -7.36
C THR A 67 27.50 6.28 -7.67
#